data_AF-A0A6N7P4H9-F1
#
_entry.id   AF-A0A6N7P4H9-F1
#
_cell.length_a   1.000
_cell.length_b   1.000
_cell.length_c   1.000
_cell.angle_alpha   90.00
_cell.angle_beta   90.00
_cell.angle_gamma   90.00
#
_symmetry.space_group_name_H-M   'P 1'
#
loop_
_entity.id
_entity.type
_entity.pdbx_description
1 polymer ?
#
loop_
_entity_poly.entity_id
_entity_poly.type
_entity_poly.pdbx_seq_one_letter_code
_entity_poly.pdbx_strand_id
1 'polypeptide(L)'
;MSNANSDVTGCERSDYREISLACHRIVDGDNVVVALREYTATKIENERYRKLTLILPPNLAEGDVFSLTEGDIRAFYSTGLSLRPGSTGCYGKAVSGSVEILRKSNDLMQLRINARFDLDSPAGWKDHCKMRELSYELNAIRRPLGQVGAWEGVHAPGDSLISEGSPSSGLP
;
A
#
# COMPACT_ATOMS: atom_id res chain seq x y z
N MET A 1 1.28 -6.64 -22.11
CA MET A 1 1.07 -5.76 -20.95
C MET A 1 1.13 -6.64 -19.72
N SER A 2 1.95 -6.36 -18.71
CA SER A 2 1.87 -7.10 -17.45
C SER A 2 0.86 -6.39 -16.55
N ASN A 3 -0.27 -7.05 -16.31
CA ASN A 3 -1.27 -6.61 -15.35
C ASN A 3 -0.77 -6.98 -13.92
N ALA A 4 -1.23 -6.30 -12.86
CA ALA A 4 -0.87 -6.63 -11.48
C ALA A 4 -2.07 -6.80 -10.53
N ASN A 5 -2.04 -7.83 -9.67
CA ASN A 5 -2.91 -7.93 -8.50
C ASN A 5 -2.12 -7.62 -7.22
N SER A 6 -2.83 -7.43 -6.10
CA SER A 6 -2.21 -7.47 -4.79
C SER A 6 -2.75 -8.68 -4.03
N ASP A 7 -1.92 -9.27 -3.15
CA ASP A 7 -2.27 -10.43 -2.30
C ASP A 7 -3.29 -10.07 -1.19
N VAL A 8 -4.09 -9.00 -1.38
CA VAL A 8 -5.12 -8.57 -0.43
C VAL A 8 -6.17 -9.66 -0.21
N THR A 9 -6.31 -10.60 -1.15
CA THR A 9 -7.18 -11.77 -1.01
C THR A 9 -6.44 -12.90 -0.30
N GLY A 10 -6.24 -12.76 1.01
CA GLY A 10 -5.59 -13.77 1.85
C GLY A 10 -4.62 -13.21 2.87
N CYS A 11 -4.06 -12.01 2.61
CA CYS A 11 -3.12 -11.37 3.53
C CYS A 11 -3.67 -11.16 4.95
N GLU A 12 -5.00 -11.05 5.13
CA GLU A 12 -5.64 -10.95 6.45
C GLU A 12 -5.51 -12.23 7.30
N ARG A 13 -5.17 -13.35 6.67
CA ARG A 13 -4.88 -14.63 7.35
C ARG A 13 -3.41 -14.76 7.74
N SER A 14 -2.57 -13.79 7.36
CA SER A 14 -1.16 -13.76 7.78
C SER A 14 -1.08 -13.58 9.29
N ASP A 15 0.07 -13.90 9.86
CA ASP A 15 0.35 -13.55 11.25
C ASP A 15 0.12 -12.04 11.47
N TYR A 16 -0.46 -11.70 12.62
CA TYR A 16 -0.81 -10.32 12.96
C TYR A 16 0.40 -9.37 12.98
N ARG A 17 1.62 -9.91 13.08
CA ARG A 17 2.88 -9.16 12.96
C ARG A 17 3.26 -8.89 11.51
N GLU A 18 2.79 -9.70 10.56
CA GLU A 18 3.12 -9.58 9.14
C GLU A 18 2.06 -8.80 8.37
N ILE A 19 0.82 -8.79 8.84
CA ILE A 19 -0.33 -8.19 8.14
C ILE A 19 -0.10 -6.72 7.74
N SER A 20 0.66 -5.97 8.53
CA SER A 20 1.01 -4.56 8.22
C SER A 20 1.89 -4.41 6.97
N LEU A 21 2.47 -5.50 6.46
CA LEU A 21 3.28 -5.53 5.24
C LEU A 21 2.70 -6.46 4.19
N ALA A 22 2.17 -7.63 4.59
CA ALA A 22 1.68 -8.66 3.69
C ALA A 22 0.60 -8.14 2.72
N CYS A 23 -0.33 -7.30 3.20
CA CYS A 23 -1.37 -6.72 2.35
C CYS A 23 -0.88 -5.62 1.39
N HIS A 24 0.41 -5.29 1.41
CA HIS A 24 1.07 -4.44 0.42
C HIS A 24 1.80 -5.23 -0.67
N ARG A 25 1.83 -6.57 -0.58
CA ARG A 25 2.50 -7.42 -1.57
C ARG A 25 1.73 -7.42 -2.89
N ILE A 26 2.47 -7.34 -3.98
CA ILE A 26 2.01 -7.20 -5.37
C ILE A 26 2.47 -8.43 -6.14
N VAL A 27 1.54 -9.01 -6.89
CA VAL A 27 1.72 -10.22 -7.71
C VAL A 27 1.18 -9.98 -9.11
N ASP A 28 1.49 -10.83 -10.08
CA ASP A 28 0.87 -10.77 -11.40
C ASP A 28 -0.66 -11.02 -11.30
N GLY A 29 -1.47 -10.30 -12.07
CA GLY A 29 -2.93 -10.47 -12.11
C GLY A 29 -3.63 -9.32 -12.83
N ASP A 30 -4.95 -9.30 -13.01
CA ASP A 30 -5.58 -8.40 -14.01
C ASP A 30 -5.86 -6.95 -13.59
N ASN A 31 -5.55 -6.56 -12.36
CA ASN A 31 -5.86 -5.23 -11.85
C ASN A 31 -4.75 -4.19 -12.13
N VAL A 32 -5.03 -2.94 -11.73
CA VAL A 32 -4.04 -1.87 -11.62
C VAL A 32 -3.75 -1.64 -10.14
N VAL A 33 -2.47 -1.73 -9.76
CA VAL A 33 -2.03 -1.43 -8.39
C VAL A 33 -1.36 -0.07 -8.34
N VAL A 34 -1.87 0.82 -7.50
CA VAL A 34 -1.23 2.11 -7.19
C VAL A 34 -0.63 2.04 -5.78
N ALA A 35 0.68 2.26 -5.69
CA ALA A 35 1.45 2.15 -4.46
C ALA A 35 2.07 3.49 -4.08
N LEU A 36 1.69 4.04 -2.93
CA LEU A 36 2.42 5.12 -2.28
C LEU A 36 3.29 4.50 -1.17
N ARG A 37 4.59 4.79 -1.22
CA ARG A 37 5.59 4.30 -0.27
C ARG A 37 6.40 5.49 0.22
N GLU A 38 6.35 5.72 1.51
CA GLU A 38 7.10 6.80 2.14
C GLU A 38 7.95 6.26 3.26
N TYR A 39 9.13 6.84 3.36
CA TYR A 39 10.15 6.48 4.32
C TYR A 39 10.64 7.75 5.01
N THR A 40 10.79 7.70 6.32
CA THR A 40 11.34 8.80 7.12
C THR A 40 12.40 8.25 8.06
N ALA A 41 13.61 8.76 7.94
CA ALA A 41 14.76 8.38 8.75
C ALA A 41 15.40 9.61 9.38
N THR A 42 14.89 10.04 10.54
CA THR A 42 15.56 11.10 11.33
C THR A 42 16.75 10.53 12.12
N LYS A 43 16.64 9.27 12.55
CA LYS A 43 17.68 8.41 13.14
C LYS A 43 17.35 6.94 12.86
N ILE A 44 18.35 6.06 12.87
CA ILE A 44 18.19 4.62 12.55
C ILE A 44 17.10 3.98 13.41
N GLU A 45 17.09 4.26 14.72
CA GLU A 45 16.10 3.71 15.66
C GLU A 45 14.67 4.23 15.47
N ASN A 46 14.50 5.31 14.70
CA ASN A 46 13.23 5.97 14.42
C ASN A 46 12.86 5.90 12.93
N GLU A 47 13.51 5.04 12.16
CA GLU A 47 13.13 4.77 10.78
C GLU A 47 11.68 4.31 10.72
N ARG A 48 10.87 5.03 9.95
CA ARG A 48 9.45 4.76 9.81
C ARG A 48 9.06 4.62 8.36
N TYR A 49 8.14 3.70 8.11
CA TYR A 49 7.43 3.62 6.85
C TYR A 49 5.99 4.12 6.98
N ARG A 50 5.47 4.57 5.86
CA ARG A 50 4.04 4.71 5.59
C ARG A 50 3.76 4.14 4.21
N LYS A 51 2.81 3.21 4.13
CA LYS A 51 2.41 2.58 2.87
C LYS A 51 0.92 2.73 2.65
N LEU A 52 0.55 3.01 1.42
CA LEU A 52 -0.83 2.95 0.93
C LEU A 52 -0.83 2.15 -0.38
N THR A 53 -1.69 1.16 -0.48
CA THR A 53 -1.88 0.35 -1.70
C THR A 53 -3.33 0.40 -2.11
N LEU A 54 -3.56 0.78 -3.36
CA LEU A 54 -4.86 0.76 -4.00
C LEU A 54 -4.87 -0.36 -5.04
N ILE A 55 -5.95 -1.13 -5.06
CA ILE A 55 -6.28 -2.04 -6.14
C ILE A 55 -7.45 -1.41 -6.90
N LEU A 56 -7.27 -1.23 -8.20
CA LEU A 56 -8.25 -0.63 -9.11
C LEU A 56 -8.52 -1.61 -10.26
N PRO A 57 -9.71 -1.55 -10.88
CA PRO A 57 -10.04 -2.41 -12.00
C PRO A 57 -9.12 -2.16 -13.21
N PRO A 58 -9.03 -3.10 -14.16
CA PRO A 58 -8.38 -2.86 -15.45
C PRO A 58 -9.10 -1.75 -16.24
N ASN A 59 -8.44 -1.27 -17.30
CA ASN A 59 -9.02 -0.36 -18.30
C ASN A 59 -9.52 1.00 -17.77
N LEU A 60 -8.86 1.54 -16.73
CA LEU A 60 -9.13 2.87 -16.18
C LEU A 60 -9.14 3.96 -17.25
N ALA A 61 -10.09 4.90 -17.14
CA ALA A 61 -10.24 6.09 -17.97
C ALA A 61 -10.20 7.38 -17.12
N GLU A 62 -9.89 8.50 -17.77
CA GLU A 62 -9.99 9.81 -17.12
C GLU A 62 -11.45 10.13 -16.78
N GLY A 63 -11.67 10.67 -15.59
CA GLY A 63 -13.01 10.94 -15.05
C GLY A 63 -13.67 9.78 -14.33
N ASP A 64 -13.07 8.58 -14.32
CA ASP A 64 -13.59 7.46 -13.55
C ASP A 64 -13.56 7.75 -12.05
N VAL A 65 -14.63 7.38 -11.36
CA VAL A 65 -14.75 7.48 -9.90
C VAL A 65 -15.16 6.12 -9.34
N PHE A 66 -14.37 5.62 -8.39
CA PHE A 66 -14.54 4.31 -7.78
C PHE A 66 -14.78 4.43 -6.28
N SER A 67 -15.78 3.69 -5.77
CA SER A 67 -15.99 3.53 -4.33
C SER A 67 -14.96 2.54 -3.77
N LEU A 68 -14.35 2.88 -2.64
CA LEU A 68 -13.32 2.04 -1.99
C LEU A 68 -13.87 0.82 -1.23
N THR A 69 -15.19 0.68 -1.19
CA THR A 69 -15.90 -0.39 -0.45
C THR A 69 -16.70 -1.31 -1.36
N GLU A 70 -16.58 -1.17 -2.68
CA GLU A 70 -17.38 -1.91 -3.66
C GLU A 70 -16.53 -2.83 -4.53
N GLY A 71 -17.04 -4.05 -4.77
CA GLY A 71 -16.41 -5.03 -5.65
C GLY A 71 -14.99 -5.40 -5.23
N ASP A 72 -14.07 -5.37 -6.18
CA ASP A 72 -12.65 -5.68 -6.00
C ASP A 72 -11.77 -4.45 -5.75
N ILE A 73 -12.37 -3.24 -5.69
CA ILE A 73 -11.64 -2.01 -5.39
C ILE A 73 -11.34 -1.96 -3.90
N ARG A 74 -10.07 -1.79 -3.55
CA ARG A 74 -9.63 -1.81 -2.14
C ARG A 74 -8.51 -0.82 -1.93
N ALA A 75 -8.47 -0.24 -0.73
CA ALA A 75 -7.32 0.49 -0.22
C ALA A 75 -6.84 -0.16 1.07
N PHE A 76 -5.53 -0.35 1.19
CA PHE A 76 -4.89 -0.80 2.41
C PHE A 76 -3.82 0.20 2.83
N TYR A 77 -3.85 0.58 4.11
CA TYR A 77 -2.93 1.53 4.70
C TYR A 77 -2.12 0.85 5.81
N SER A 78 -0.86 1.20 5.93
CA SER A 78 -0.07 0.88 7.11
C SER A 78 1.02 1.90 7.41
N THR A 79 1.48 1.87 8.66
CA THR A 79 2.65 2.60 9.13
C THR A 79 3.29 1.83 10.28
N GLY A 80 4.60 1.98 10.47
CA GLY A 80 5.33 1.29 11.52
C GLY A 80 6.80 1.66 11.52
N LEU A 81 7.57 1.02 12.41
CA LEU A 81 9.03 1.10 12.41
C LEU A 81 9.59 0.22 11.29
N SER A 82 10.49 0.77 10.48
CA SER A 82 11.04 0.09 9.30
C SER A 82 11.94 -1.09 9.65
N LEU A 83 12.75 -0.95 10.70
CA LEU A 83 13.66 -2.02 11.17
C LEU A 83 13.00 -3.03 12.11
N ARG A 84 11.76 -2.78 12.52
CA ARG A 84 10.97 -3.70 13.36
C ARG A 84 9.51 -3.73 12.91
N PRO A 85 9.21 -4.11 11.67
CA PRO A 85 7.83 -4.15 11.20
C PRO A 85 6.99 -5.11 12.04
N GLY A 86 5.70 -4.81 12.19
CA GLY A 86 4.79 -5.59 13.03
C GLY A 86 4.92 -5.36 14.54
N SER A 87 6.03 -4.80 15.01
CA SER A 87 6.22 -4.56 16.46
C SER A 87 5.43 -3.36 16.99
N THR A 88 5.18 -2.37 16.13
CA THR A 88 4.48 -1.12 16.41
C THR A 88 3.82 -0.61 15.13
N GLY A 89 3.01 0.43 15.27
CA GLY A 89 2.36 1.08 14.14
C GLY A 89 0.88 0.75 14.04
N CYS A 90 0.31 0.99 12.87
CA CYS A 90 -1.11 0.80 12.59
C CYS A 90 -1.31 0.32 11.16
N TYR A 91 -2.33 -0.51 10.93
CA TYR A 91 -2.72 -0.95 9.60
C TYR A 91 -4.24 -1.07 9.48
N GLY A 92 -4.77 -1.08 8.27
CA GLY A 92 -6.19 -1.32 8.06
C GLY A 92 -6.63 -1.12 6.61
N LYS A 93 -7.81 -1.63 6.30
CA LYS A 93 -8.50 -1.41 5.02
C LYS A 93 -9.35 -0.15 5.08
N ALA A 94 -9.58 0.46 3.92
CA ALA A 94 -10.56 1.54 3.85
C ALA A 94 -11.96 1.00 4.16
N VAL A 95 -12.68 1.73 5.01
CA VAL A 95 -14.08 1.47 5.39
C VAL A 95 -15.06 2.40 4.68
N SER A 96 -14.56 3.48 4.07
CA SER A 96 -15.31 4.34 3.16
C SER A 96 -14.36 5.21 2.34
N GLY A 97 -14.89 5.82 1.27
CA GLY A 97 -14.16 6.78 0.45
C GLY A 97 -14.23 6.48 -1.04
N SER A 98 -13.47 7.23 -1.82
CA SER A 98 -13.40 7.11 -3.27
C SER A 98 -12.02 7.37 -3.85
N VAL A 99 -11.81 6.88 -5.07
CA VAL A 99 -10.67 7.21 -5.92
C VAL A 99 -11.20 7.78 -7.23
N GLU A 100 -10.68 8.92 -7.65
CA GLU A 100 -10.99 9.60 -8.90
C GLU A 100 -9.74 9.60 -9.79
N ILE A 101 -9.89 9.18 -11.06
CA ILE A 101 -8.81 9.24 -12.05
C ILE A 101 -8.86 10.61 -12.73
N LEU A 102 -7.96 11.51 -12.34
CA LEU A 102 -7.95 12.88 -12.84
C LEU A 102 -7.34 12.96 -14.24
N ARG A 103 -6.23 12.24 -14.46
CA ARG A 103 -5.51 12.18 -15.75
C ARG A 103 -4.83 10.83 -15.93
N LYS A 104 -4.71 10.35 -17.17
CA LYS A 104 -4.06 9.09 -17.50
C LYS A 104 -3.38 9.15 -18.86
N SER A 105 -2.07 8.89 -18.85
CA SER A 105 -1.25 8.62 -20.02
C SER A 105 -0.67 7.21 -19.95
N ASN A 106 0.21 6.86 -20.89
CA ASN A 106 0.85 5.54 -20.92
C ASN A 106 1.78 5.30 -19.73
N ASP A 107 2.40 6.37 -19.21
CA ASP A 107 3.46 6.31 -18.20
C ASP A 107 3.09 6.99 -16.88
N LEU A 108 2.04 7.82 -16.87
CA LEU A 108 1.63 8.59 -15.71
C LEU A 108 0.12 8.49 -15.48
N MET A 109 -0.26 8.42 -14.22
CA MET A 109 -1.65 8.48 -13.77
C MET A 109 -1.76 9.48 -12.62
N GLN A 110 -2.58 10.50 -12.79
CA GLN A 110 -2.95 11.42 -11.72
C GLN A 110 -4.27 10.94 -11.12
N LEU A 111 -4.29 10.78 -9.80
CA LEU A 111 -5.49 10.34 -9.10
C LEU A 111 -5.71 11.13 -7.81
N ARG A 112 -6.97 11.29 -7.43
CA ARG A 112 -7.38 11.80 -6.13
C ARG A 112 -7.94 10.66 -5.29
N ILE A 113 -7.51 10.58 -4.04
CA ILE A 113 -7.93 9.57 -3.08
C ILE A 113 -8.54 10.30 -1.91
N ASN A 114 -9.76 9.93 -1.53
CA ASN A 114 -10.35 10.31 -0.25
C ASN A 114 -10.76 9.03 0.45
N ALA A 115 -10.17 8.71 1.59
CA ALA A 115 -10.37 7.42 2.22
C ALA A 115 -10.39 7.54 3.74
N ARG A 116 -11.29 6.79 4.36
CA ARG A 116 -11.33 6.57 5.81
C ARG A 116 -10.93 5.13 6.11
N PHE A 117 -10.06 4.97 7.09
CA PHE A 117 -9.57 3.69 7.57
C PHE A 117 -9.91 3.53 9.04
N ASP A 118 -10.42 2.36 9.41
CA ASP A 118 -10.40 1.92 10.80
C ASP A 118 -9.16 1.05 10.97
N LEU A 119 -8.31 1.41 11.94
CA LEU A 119 -6.95 0.88 12.03
C LEU A 119 -6.74 0.02 13.28
N ASP A 120 -6.00 -1.07 13.11
CA ASP A 120 -5.58 -1.97 14.17
C ASP A 120 -4.08 -1.88 14.44
N SER A 121 -3.69 -2.26 15.65
CA SER A 121 -2.29 -2.37 16.06
C SER A 121 -1.75 -3.77 15.75
N PRO A 122 -0.61 -3.90 15.03
CA PRO A 122 0.04 -5.19 14.84
C PRO A 122 0.68 -5.72 16.13
N ALA A 123 0.68 -4.96 17.22
CA ALA A 123 1.06 -5.44 18.55
C ALA A 123 -0.13 -5.97 19.37
N GLY A 124 -1.36 -5.92 18.83
CA GLY A 124 -2.59 -6.31 19.53
C GLY A 124 -3.06 -5.30 20.58
N TRP A 125 -2.54 -4.08 20.57
CA TRP A 125 -2.93 -3.03 21.53
C TRP A 125 -4.27 -2.41 21.13
N LYS A 126 -5.29 -2.63 21.98
CA LYS A 126 -6.61 -2.01 21.83
C LYS A 126 -6.51 -0.49 21.98
N ASP A 127 -7.32 0.23 21.21
CA ASP A 127 -7.46 1.70 21.24
C ASP A 127 -6.20 2.53 20.91
N HIS A 128 -5.08 1.87 20.59
CA HIS A 128 -3.83 2.53 20.20
C HIS A 128 -3.92 3.11 18.79
N CYS A 129 -4.54 2.36 17.88
CA CYS A 129 -4.83 2.80 16.52
C CYS A 129 -6.28 3.28 16.48
N LYS A 130 -6.45 4.50 15.96
CA LYS A 130 -7.75 5.16 15.80
C LYS A 130 -8.09 5.22 14.32
N MET A 131 -9.31 5.68 14.03
CA MET A 131 -9.72 6.04 12.69
C MET A 131 -8.77 7.08 12.07
N ARG A 132 -8.52 6.94 10.76
CA ARG A 132 -7.71 7.87 9.99
C ARG A 132 -8.38 8.23 8.67
N GLU A 133 -8.44 9.53 8.40
CA GLU A 133 -8.86 10.06 7.09
C GLU A 133 -7.63 10.52 6.31
N LEU A 134 -7.62 10.21 5.02
CA LEU A 134 -6.58 10.59 4.08
C LEU A 134 -7.21 11.24 2.86
N SER A 135 -6.67 12.38 2.46
CA SER A 135 -6.97 13.03 1.19
C SER A 135 -5.65 13.30 0.46
N TYR A 136 -5.44 12.62 -0.66
CA TYR A 136 -4.24 12.76 -1.47
C TYR A 136 -4.59 13.06 -2.92
N GLU A 137 -3.78 13.89 -3.55
CA GLU A 137 -3.66 13.94 -5.00
C GLU A 137 -2.28 13.41 -5.35
N LEU A 138 -2.23 12.31 -6.12
CA LEU A 138 -1.00 11.58 -6.42
C LEU A 138 -0.73 11.62 -7.92
N ASN A 139 0.55 11.75 -8.27
CA ASN A 139 1.07 11.44 -9.60
C ASN A 139 1.80 10.09 -9.52
N ALA A 140 1.15 9.03 -10.00
CA ALA A 140 1.72 7.70 -10.06
C ALA A 140 2.45 7.49 -11.39
N ILE A 141 3.69 7.02 -11.31
CA ILE A 141 4.50 6.66 -12.47
C ILE A 141 4.40 5.14 -12.68
N ARG A 142 4.16 4.72 -13.92
CA ARG A 142 4.09 3.32 -14.28
C ARG A 142 5.47 2.65 -14.13
N ARG A 143 5.50 1.55 -13.39
CA ARG A 143 6.70 0.70 -13.22
C ARG A 143 6.36 -0.74 -13.61
N PRO A 144 7.17 -1.41 -14.45
CA PRO A 144 7.05 -2.86 -14.65
C PRO A 144 7.33 -3.61 -13.35
N LEU A 145 6.64 -4.74 -13.10
CA LEU A 145 6.81 -5.53 -11.88
C LEU A 145 8.25 -6.03 -11.69
N GLY A 146 8.93 -6.41 -12.77
CA GLY A 146 10.35 -6.81 -12.72
C GLY A 146 11.35 -5.68 -12.41
N GLN A 147 10.88 -4.44 -12.21
CA GLN A 147 11.72 -3.27 -11.88
C GLN A 147 11.44 -2.71 -10.48
N VAL A 148 10.66 -3.40 -9.67
CA VAL A 148 10.32 -3.00 -8.29
C VAL A 148 10.66 -4.14 -7.33
N GLY A 149 10.98 -3.82 -6.07
CA GLY A 149 11.40 -4.80 -5.08
C GLY A 149 10.44 -4.91 -3.88
N ALA A 150 10.94 -5.52 -2.81
CA ALA A 150 10.18 -5.79 -1.58
C ALA A 150 9.55 -4.54 -0.97
N TRP A 151 10.28 -3.42 -0.99
CA TRP A 151 9.81 -2.13 -0.48
C TRP A 151 8.58 -1.62 -1.24
N GLU A 152 8.64 -1.67 -2.56
CA GLU A 152 7.54 -1.28 -3.44
C GLU A 152 6.36 -2.25 -3.33
N GLY A 153 6.64 -3.54 -3.10
CA GLY A 153 5.66 -4.58 -2.80
C GLY A 153 5.85 -5.86 -3.58
N VAL A 154 6.82 -5.96 -4.49
CA VAL A 154 7.10 -7.23 -5.18
C VAL A 154 8.02 -8.07 -4.31
N HIS A 155 7.46 -9.10 -3.68
CA HIS A 155 8.15 -9.98 -2.75
C HIS A 155 8.80 -11.17 -3.48
N ALA A 156 10.06 -11.45 -3.18
CA ALA A 156 10.84 -12.57 -3.67
C ALA A 156 11.17 -13.58 -2.53
N PRO A 157 11.39 -14.86 -2.86
CA PRO A 157 11.88 -15.83 -1.88
C PRO A 157 13.18 -15.36 -1.22
N GLY A 158 13.18 -15.22 0.11
CA GLY A 158 14.32 -14.74 0.87
C GLY A 158 14.25 -13.28 1.30
N ASP A 159 13.24 -12.53 0.84
CA ASP A 159 12.96 -11.20 1.37
C ASP A 159 12.56 -11.29 2.85
N SER A 160 13.03 -10.31 3.61
CA SER A 160 12.71 -10.15 5.03
C SER A 160 11.61 -9.09 5.22
N LEU A 161 10.95 -9.10 6.37
CA LEU A 161 10.06 -7.99 6.74
C LEU A 161 10.80 -6.65 6.73
N ILE A 162 12.09 -6.61 7.07
CA ILE A 162 12.88 -5.37 7.06
C ILE A 162 13.04 -4.84 5.63
N SER A 163 13.30 -5.69 4.63
CA SER A 163 13.37 -5.27 3.22
C SER A 163 12.01 -4.85 2.66
N GLU A 164 10.92 -5.37 3.22
CA GLU A 164 9.58 -4.85 2.95
C GLU A 164 9.30 -3.54 3.72
N GLY A 165 9.89 -3.34 4.90
CA GLY A 165 9.67 -2.18 5.77
C GLY A 165 10.57 -0.97 5.49
N SER A 166 11.66 -1.16 4.75
CA SER A 166 12.64 -0.13 4.40
C SER A 166 12.97 -0.19 2.90
N PRO A 167 13.22 0.95 2.24
CA PRO A 167 13.85 0.93 0.92
C PRO A 167 15.24 0.27 1.03
N SER A 168 15.65 -0.48 0.01
CA SER A 168 17.06 -0.88 -0.11
C SER A 168 17.93 0.36 -0.04
N SER A 169 19.03 0.32 0.72
CA SER A 169 20.02 1.40 0.80
C SER A 169 20.51 1.74 -0.61
N GLY A 170 19.87 2.72 -1.23
CA GLY A 170 19.85 2.89 -2.68
C GLY A 170 18.51 3.40 -3.17
N LEU A 171 18.08 4.55 -2.66
CA LEU A 171 17.41 5.51 -3.54
C LEU A 171 18.54 6.40 -4.11
N PRO A 172 18.43 6.86 -5.36
CA PRO A 172 19.47 7.66 -6.02
C PRO A 172 19.85 8.91 -5.22
#